data_AF-A0A6B3GN02-F1
#
_entry.id   AF-A0A6B3GN02-F1
#
_cell.length_a   1.000
_cell.length_b   1.000
_cell.length_c   1.000
_cell.angle_alpha   90.00
_cell.angle_beta   90.00
_cell.angle_gamma   90.00
#
_symmetry.space_group_name_H-M   'P 1'
#
loop_
_entity.id
_entity.type
_entity.pdbx_description
1 polymer ?
#
loop_
_entity_poly.entity_id
_entity_poly.type
_entity_poly.pdbx_seq_one_letter_code
_entity_poly.pdbx_strand_id
1 'polypeptide(L)'
;MRTPSMSDFPRKVRRKMPPADSVPVRNRKVGRTATILAAAGILVLGTASAAHADPPGSLPQSAGGYEQAFSPAYDYDGDGCYATPAIGPDGTLAPGLKTTGAINGSCRDQWDLDNSQTYARSKCNNGWCGIVYASYFEKDQAVHGSGLGGHRHDFEHVISWVNQASNQVDYVSTTQHSTVKTYPRSQVRFDGSHPKAVYHKDGPSTHFFRLANGNDEPPE
;
A
#
# COMPACT_ATOMS: atom_id res chain seq x y z
N MET A 1 -76.01 33.71 30.37
CA MET A 1 -76.60 34.88 29.68
C MET A 1 -76.50 36.08 30.62
N ARG A 2 -76.12 37.24 30.08
CA ARG A 2 -75.86 38.54 30.72
C ARG A 2 -74.41 38.77 31.19
N THR A 3 -73.84 39.77 30.54
CA THR A 3 -72.51 40.39 30.65
C THR A 3 -72.25 41.04 32.01
N PRO A 4 -70.98 41.25 32.40
CA PRO A 4 -70.62 42.31 33.32
C PRO A 4 -70.13 43.56 32.56
N SER A 5 -70.55 44.67 33.14
CA SER A 5 -70.30 46.07 32.79
C SER A 5 -68.84 46.48 32.95
N MET A 6 -68.40 47.41 32.10
CA MET A 6 -67.19 48.22 32.30
C MET A 6 -67.31 49.06 33.58
N SER A 7 -66.21 49.20 34.33
CA SER A 7 -65.96 50.35 35.19
C SER A 7 -64.48 50.44 35.61
N ASP A 8 -63.91 51.58 35.28
CA ASP A 8 -62.97 52.37 36.08
C ASP A 8 -61.52 51.89 36.32
N PHE A 9 -60.61 52.61 35.66
CA PHE A 9 -59.31 53.01 36.22
C PHE A 9 -59.33 54.52 36.52
N PRO A 10 -58.71 54.97 37.62
CA PRO A 10 -57.97 56.23 37.62
C PRO A 10 -56.48 55.96 37.93
N ARG A 11 -55.59 56.15 36.96
CA ARG A 11 -54.84 57.39 36.66
C ARG A 11 -53.74 57.70 37.69
N LYS A 12 -52.53 57.18 37.45
CA LYS A 12 -51.28 57.76 37.96
C LYS A 12 -50.83 58.89 37.04
N VAL A 13 -50.51 60.02 37.67
CA VAL A 13 -50.04 61.28 37.09
C VAL A 13 -48.67 61.10 36.43
N ARG A 14 -48.56 61.42 35.13
CA ARG A 14 -47.29 61.58 34.42
C ARG A 14 -46.73 62.98 34.69
N ARG A 15 -45.45 63.05 35.07
CA ARG A 15 -44.63 64.26 34.86
C ARG A 15 -44.02 64.22 33.45
N LYS A 16 -44.01 65.42 32.87
CA LYS A 16 -43.74 65.82 31.49
C LYS A 16 -42.25 65.74 31.16
N MET A 17 -41.92 65.23 29.98
CA MET A 17 -40.60 65.35 29.32
C MET A 17 -40.71 66.45 28.24
N PRO A 18 -39.66 67.24 27.94
CA PRO A 18 -39.72 68.38 27.02
C PRO A 18 -39.75 67.97 25.54
N PRO A 19 -40.09 68.90 24.62
CA PRO A 19 -40.61 68.58 23.30
C PRO A 19 -39.52 68.35 22.25
N ALA A 20 -39.84 67.55 21.26
CA ALA A 20 -39.22 67.58 19.94
C ALA A 20 -40.34 67.73 18.90
N ASP A 21 -40.50 68.95 18.39
CA ASP A 21 -41.17 69.23 17.11
C ASP A 21 -40.18 68.84 15.99
N SER A 22 -40.53 68.37 14.79
CA SER A 22 -41.80 68.11 14.11
C SER A 22 -41.49 67.22 12.89
N VAL A 23 -42.50 66.46 12.42
CA VAL A 23 -42.46 65.51 11.29
C VAL A 23 -42.86 66.22 9.99
N PRO A 24 -42.51 65.70 8.80
CA PRO A 24 -43.59 65.36 7.88
C PRO A 24 -43.51 63.95 7.28
N VAL A 25 -44.71 63.40 7.14
CA VAL A 25 -45.10 62.08 6.65
C VAL A 25 -44.90 61.98 5.14
N ARG A 26 -44.44 60.83 4.63
CA ARG A 26 -44.84 60.39 3.27
C ARG A 26 -44.88 58.87 3.08
N ASN A 27 -46.11 58.40 2.90
CA ASN A 27 -46.63 57.26 2.12
C ASN A 27 -45.84 55.95 1.91
N ARG A 28 -46.46 54.87 2.43
CA ARG A 28 -46.77 53.58 1.80
C ARG A 28 -45.76 53.02 0.79
N LYS A 29 -45.13 51.89 1.14
CA LYS A 29 -45.23 50.61 0.40
C LYS A 29 -45.07 49.42 1.35
N VAL A 30 -46.01 48.48 1.27
CA VAL A 30 -45.93 47.14 1.85
C VAL A 30 -44.87 46.38 1.05
N GLY A 31 -43.89 45.81 1.74
CA GLY A 31 -42.89 44.91 1.15
C GLY A 31 -42.57 43.81 2.15
N ARG A 32 -43.20 42.65 1.95
CA ARG A 32 -42.79 41.40 2.59
C ARG A 32 -41.45 40.98 1.99
N THR A 33 -40.42 40.83 2.82
CA THR A 33 -39.24 40.03 2.48
C THR A 33 -38.78 39.30 3.73
N ALA A 34 -39.25 38.06 3.86
CA ALA A 34 -38.51 37.02 4.56
C ALA A 34 -37.53 36.44 3.54
N THR A 35 -36.23 36.49 3.83
CA THR A 35 -35.22 35.75 3.08
C THR A 35 -34.41 34.94 4.09
N ILE A 36 -34.64 33.63 4.04
CA ILE A 36 -33.98 32.59 4.81
C ILE A 36 -32.54 32.48 4.30
N LEU A 37 -31.54 32.60 5.16
CA LEU A 37 -30.17 32.17 4.87
C LEU A 37 -29.96 30.78 5.48
N ALA A 38 -29.91 29.78 4.62
CA ALA A 38 -29.62 28.40 4.94
C ALA A 38 -28.10 28.15 4.90
N ALA A 39 -27.66 27.39 5.91
CA ALA A 39 -26.62 26.35 5.93
C ALA A 39 -25.31 26.51 5.13
N ALA A 40 -24.18 26.37 5.81
CA ALA A 40 -23.38 25.14 5.83
C ALA A 40 -21.92 25.46 6.23
N GLY A 41 -21.50 24.98 7.39
CA GLY A 41 -20.11 25.11 7.86
C GLY A 41 -19.67 23.82 8.54
N ILE A 42 -19.54 22.74 7.78
CA ILE A 42 -18.80 21.56 8.23
C ILE A 42 -17.41 21.69 7.65
N LEU A 43 -16.47 22.15 8.47
CA LEU A 43 -15.05 22.11 8.16
C LEU A 43 -14.57 20.67 8.38
N VAL A 44 -14.58 19.86 7.32
CA VAL A 44 -13.91 18.55 7.33
C VAL A 44 -12.41 18.84 7.31
N LEU A 45 -11.76 18.83 8.47
CA LEU A 45 -10.32 18.68 8.57
C LEU A 45 -9.98 17.24 8.18
N GLY A 46 -9.99 16.98 6.86
CA GLY A 46 -9.44 15.77 6.32
C GLY A 46 -7.94 15.81 6.52
N THR A 47 -7.41 14.99 7.43
CA THR A 47 -6.04 14.53 7.30
C THR A 47 -6.00 13.72 6.02
N ALA A 48 -5.57 14.36 4.92
CA ALA A 48 -5.12 13.63 3.76
C ALA A 48 -3.84 12.90 4.16
N SER A 49 -3.98 11.77 4.86
CA SER A 49 -3.02 10.70 4.69
C SER A 49 -3.05 10.43 3.20
N ALA A 50 -1.93 10.64 2.51
CA ALA A 50 -1.73 9.95 1.25
C ALA A 50 -1.82 8.46 1.62
N ALA A 51 -3.03 7.89 1.52
CA ALA A 51 -3.22 6.47 1.59
C ALA A 51 -2.52 5.96 0.33
N HIS A 52 -1.24 5.61 0.48
CA HIS A 52 -0.65 4.62 -0.38
C HIS A 52 -1.60 3.44 -0.27
N ALA A 53 -2.22 3.05 -1.38
CA ALA A 53 -3.05 1.87 -1.36
C ALA A 53 -2.09 0.71 -1.12
N ASP A 54 -2.18 0.12 0.07
CA ASP A 54 -1.42 -1.07 0.44
C ASP A 54 -1.58 -2.14 -0.65
N PRO A 55 -0.57 -3.00 -0.86
CA PRO A 55 -0.73 -4.13 -1.76
C PRO A 55 -1.95 -4.97 -1.36
N PRO A 56 -2.60 -5.67 -2.31
CA PRO A 56 -3.73 -6.53 -1.98
C PRO A 56 -3.31 -7.64 -1.00
N GLY A 57 -4.29 -8.28 -0.37
CA GLY A 57 -4.03 -9.47 0.45
C GLY A 57 -3.46 -10.61 -0.39
N SER A 58 -2.62 -11.45 0.23
CA SER A 58 -2.00 -12.60 -0.42
C SER A 58 -3.01 -13.63 -0.94
N LEU A 59 -2.59 -14.38 -1.95
CA LEU A 59 -3.36 -15.49 -2.48
C LEU A 59 -3.31 -16.66 -1.49
N PRO A 60 -4.38 -17.47 -1.37
CA PRO A 60 -4.32 -18.70 -0.61
C PRO A 60 -3.21 -19.62 -1.13
N GLN A 61 -2.52 -20.31 -0.22
CA GLN A 61 -1.49 -21.28 -0.58
C GLN A 61 -2.05 -22.34 -1.55
N SER A 62 -1.38 -22.51 -2.69
CA SER A 62 -1.74 -23.49 -3.72
C SER A 62 -0.55 -24.28 -4.27
N ALA A 63 0.68 -24.00 -3.81
CA ALA A 63 1.86 -24.73 -4.23
C ALA A 63 1.84 -26.16 -3.70
N GLY A 64 2.17 -27.13 -4.57
CA GLY A 64 2.24 -28.54 -4.22
C GLY A 64 3.42 -29.24 -4.86
N GLY A 65 3.67 -30.49 -4.47
CA GLY A 65 4.75 -31.30 -5.05
C GLY A 65 6.11 -30.59 -5.05
N TYR A 66 6.73 -30.51 -6.23
CA TYR A 66 8.04 -29.87 -6.38
C TYR A 66 8.03 -28.36 -6.15
N GLU A 67 6.94 -27.66 -6.46
CA GLU A 67 6.84 -26.21 -6.23
C GLU A 67 6.90 -25.88 -4.75
N GLN A 68 6.26 -26.69 -3.91
CA GLN A 68 6.37 -26.53 -2.46
C GLN A 68 7.72 -27.04 -1.94
N ALA A 69 8.16 -28.22 -2.36
CA ALA A 69 9.33 -28.90 -1.80
C ALA A 69 10.67 -28.21 -2.13
N PHE A 70 10.74 -27.47 -3.24
CA PHE A 70 11.96 -26.84 -3.72
C PHE A 70 11.82 -25.32 -3.91
N SER A 71 10.87 -24.72 -3.18
CA SER A 71 10.71 -23.27 -3.09
C SER A 71 11.95 -22.64 -2.45
N PRO A 72 12.36 -21.44 -2.85
CA PRO A 72 13.49 -20.77 -2.22
C PRO A 72 13.16 -20.38 -0.77
N ALA A 73 14.17 -20.45 0.10
CA ALA A 73 14.12 -19.77 1.39
C ALA A 73 14.70 -18.36 1.18
N TYR A 74 13.83 -17.36 1.27
CA TYR A 74 14.17 -15.97 0.98
C TYR A 74 14.70 -15.24 2.22
N ASP A 75 15.62 -14.33 1.96
CA ASP A 75 16.09 -13.35 2.93
C ASP A 75 16.25 -12.00 2.19
N TYR A 76 16.51 -10.93 2.92
CA TYR A 76 16.54 -9.58 2.37
C TYR A 76 17.63 -8.74 3.04
N ASP A 77 18.47 -8.05 2.26
CA ASP A 77 19.59 -7.24 2.80
C ASP A 77 19.16 -5.96 3.56
N GLY A 78 17.84 -5.75 3.75
CA GLY A 78 17.30 -4.58 4.43
C GLY A 78 17.19 -3.32 3.56
N ASP A 79 17.79 -3.34 2.37
CA ASP A 79 17.97 -2.19 1.50
C ASP A 79 16.93 -2.06 0.38
N GLY A 80 15.91 -2.93 0.37
CA GLY A 80 14.78 -2.89 -0.56
C GLY A 80 13.43 -3.19 0.10
N CYS A 81 12.38 -3.33 -0.70
CA CYS A 81 11.06 -3.74 -0.24
C CYS A 81 11.03 -5.21 0.19
N TYR A 82 10.06 -5.59 1.01
CA TYR A 82 9.62 -6.99 1.10
C TYR A 82 8.84 -7.37 -0.16
N ALA A 83 8.80 -8.68 -0.46
CA ALA A 83 7.96 -9.17 -1.53
C ALA A 83 6.50 -9.08 -1.10
N THR A 84 5.61 -8.61 -1.97
CA THR A 84 4.18 -8.44 -1.68
C THR A 84 3.31 -9.03 -2.80
N PRO A 85 1.99 -9.17 -2.59
CA PRO A 85 1.12 -9.74 -3.62
C PRO A 85 0.90 -8.76 -4.78
N ALA A 86 1.36 -9.12 -5.98
CA ALA A 86 1.04 -8.40 -7.21
C ALA A 86 -0.46 -8.40 -7.56
N ILE A 87 -1.21 -9.42 -7.14
CA ILE A 87 -2.63 -9.59 -7.41
C ILE A 87 -3.34 -10.23 -6.20
N GLY A 88 -4.51 -9.72 -5.84
CA GLY A 88 -5.33 -10.25 -4.76
C GLY A 88 -6.30 -11.35 -5.21
N PRO A 89 -6.95 -12.05 -4.27
CA PRO A 89 -7.93 -13.10 -4.57
C PRO A 89 -9.13 -12.65 -5.42
N ASP A 90 -9.45 -11.37 -5.39
CA ASP A 90 -10.54 -10.73 -6.17
C ASP A 90 -10.08 -10.17 -7.52
N GLY A 91 -8.79 -10.34 -7.86
CA GLY A 91 -8.19 -9.80 -9.08
C GLY A 91 -7.69 -8.36 -8.96
N THR A 92 -7.76 -7.73 -7.79
CA THR A 92 -7.18 -6.41 -7.54
C THR A 92 -5.67 -6.45 -7.76
N LEU A 93 -5.14 -5.58 -8.61
CA LEU A 93 -3.70 -5.47 -8.88
C LEU A 93 -3.02 -4.54 -7.88
N ALA A 94 -1.79 -4.87 -7.51
CA ALA A 94 -0.96 -4.00 -6.69
C ALA A 94 -0.70 -2.66 -7.42
N PRO A 95 -0.97 -1.52 -6.77
CA PRO A 95 -0.71 -0.21 -7.37
C PRO A 95 0.78 0.11 -7.43
N GLY A 96 1.60 -0.58 -6.62
CA GLY A 96 3.02 -0.33 -6.43
C GLY A 96 3.30 1.04 -5.79
N LEU A 97 4.58 1.40 -5.72
CA LEU A 97 5.03 2.65 -5.12
C LEU A 97 5.81 3.54 -6.10
N LYS A 98 5.74 4.86 -5.88
CA LYS A 98 6.63 5.79 -6.59
C LYS A 98 8.05 5.59 -6.08
N THR A 99 9.03 5.72 -6.97
CA THR A 99 10.46 5.74 -6.62
C THR A 99 10.85 7.08 -6.00
N THR A 100 10.33 7.30 -4.79
CA THR A 100 10.53 8.49 -3.98
C THR A 100 10.77 8.07 -2.53
N GLY A 101 11.31 8.98 -1.71
CA GLY A 101 11.61 8.67 -0.31
C GLY A 101 12.75 7.65 -0.19
N ALA A 102 12.84 6.98 0.96
CA ALA A 102 13.86 5.95 1.17
C ALA A 102 13.63 4.75 0.23
N ILE A 103 14.70 4.04 -0.10
CA ILE A 103 14.66 2.89 -1.03
C ILE A 103 13.73 1.80 -0.49
N ASN A 104 13.90 1.42 0.77
CA ASN A 104 13.03 0.51 1.52
C ASN A 104 11.83 1.22 2.19
N GLY A 105 11.60 2.50 1.89
CA GLY A 105 10.56 3.29 2.54
C GLY A 105 9.17 2.91 2.06
N SER A 106 8.26 2.72 3.03
CA SER A 106 6.83 2.41 2.81
C SER A 106 6.55 1.04 2.18
N CYS A 107 7.47 0.08 2.26
CA CYS A 107 7.31 -1.27 1.70
C CYS A 107 8.14 -2.35 2.42
N ARG A 108 8.46 -2.12 3.70
CA ARG A 108 9.32 -3.02 4.48
C ARG A 108 8.93 -3.07 5.96
N ASP A 109 7.64 -2.96 6.26
CA ASP A 109 7.17 -3.15 7.62
C ASP A 109 6.76 -4.62 7.87
N GLN A 110 6.36 -4.93 9.11
CA GLN A 110 5.96 -6.29 9.48
C GLN A 110 4.74 -6.75 8.70
N TRP A 111 3.83 -5.84 8.35
CA TRP A 111 2.64 -6.21 7.60
C TRP A 111 3.01 -6.61 6.16
N ASP A 112 3.97 -5.91 5.54
CA ASP A 112 4.50 -6.30 4.22
C ASP A 112 5.12 -7.71 4.26
N LEU A 113 5.88 -8.03 5.31
CA LEU A 113 6.49 -9.34 5.50
C LEU A 113 5.43 -10.43 5.73
N ASP A 114 4.47 -10.18 6.62
CA ASP A 114 3.37 -11.12 6.92
C ASP A 114 2.45 -11.35 5.71
N ASN A 115 2.34 -10.37 4.81
CA ASN A 115 1.56 -10.44 3.57
C ASN A 115 2.40 -10.90 2.37
N SER A 116 3.63 -11.36 2.58
CA SER A 116 4.52 -11.74 1.49
C SER A 116 3.97 -12.89 0.64
N GLN A 117 4.29 -12.85 -0.66
CA GLN A 117 3.79 -13.82 -1.64
C GLN A 117 4.88 -14.20 -2.63
N THR A 118 5.04 -15.50 -2.84
CA THR A 118 5.80 -16.06 -3.95
C THR A 118 4.85 -16.75 -4.93
N TYR A 119 5.08 -16.55 -6.22
CA TYR A 119 4.39 -17.24 -7.30
C TYR A 119 5.27 -18.36 -7.83
N ALA A 120 4.70 -19.51 -8.17
CA ALA A 120 5.44 -20.61 -8.75
C ALA A 120 4.80 -21.07 -10.07
N ARG A 121 5.64 -21.45 -11.03
CA ARG A 121 5.20 -22.18 -12.21
C ARG A 121 6.27 -23.18 -12.66
N SER A 122 5.87 -24.43 -12.80
CA SER A 122 6.77 -25.51 -13.18
C SER A 122 6.49 -26.06 -14.58
N LYS A 123 7.55 -26.61 -15.20
CA LYS A 123 7.45 -27.50 -16.36
C LYS A 123 8.47 -28.62 -16.25
N CYS A 124 8.01 -29.86 -16.41
CA CYS A 124 8.86 -31.04 -16.40
C CYS A 124 8.99 -31.64 -17.80
N ASN A 125 10.22 -31.94 -18.21
CA ASN A 125 10.53 -32.66 -19.45
C ASN A 125 11.91 -33.31 -19.37
N ASN A 126 12.11 -34.44 -20.06
CA ASN A 126 13.40 -35.10 -20.21
C ASN A 126 14.13 -35.43 -18.88
N GLY A 127 13.40 -35.82 -17.83
CA GLY A 127 14.00 -36.14 -16.52
C GLY A 127 14.32 -34.93 -15.64
N TRP A 128 13.90 -33.73 -16.05
CA TRP A 128 14.13 -32.48 -15.33
C TRP A 128 12.83 -31.72 -15.13
N CYS A 129 12.75 -30.94 -14.05
CA CYS A 129 11.73 -29.91 -13.87
C CYS A 129 12.39 -28.56 -13.63
N GLY A 130 12.03 -27.57 -14.45
CA GLY A 130 12.34 -26.16 -14.18
C GLY A 130 11.15 -25.54 -13.45
N ILE A 131 11.41 -24.97 -12.28
CA ILE A 131 10.39 -24.27 -11.49
C ILE A 131 10.82 -22.82 -11.35
N VAL A 132 10.02 -21.92 -11.89
CA VAL A 132 10.25 -20.49 -11.77
C VAL A 132 9.46 -20.00 -10.56
N TYR A 133 10.17 -19.47 -9.57
CA TYR A 133 9.61 -18.73 -8.45
C TYR A 133 9.77 -17.25 -8.71
N ALA A 134 8.66 -16.50 -8.66
CA ALA A 134 8.65 -15.07 -8.88
C ALA A 134 8.18 -14.36 -7.61
N SER A 135 8.85 -13.26 -7.28
CA SER A 135 8.49 -12.37 -6.18
C SER A 135 8.28 -10.97 -6.74
N TYR A 136 7.16 -10.34 -6.35
CA TYR A 136 6.83 -8.98 -6.74
C TYR A 136 7.23 -8.00 -5.64
N PHE A 137 7.79 -6.87 -6.02
CA PHE A 137 8.13 -5.77 -5.14
C PHE A 137 7.45 -4.49 -5.65
N GLU A 138 6.95 -3.67 -4.74
CA GLU A 138 6.13 -2.51 -5.13
C GLU A 138 6.92 -1.44 -5.90
N LYS A 139 8.24 -1.38 -5.70
CA LYS A 139 9.19 -0.55 -6.43
C LYS A 139 10.58 -1.16 -6.36
N ASP A 140 11.41 -0.75 -7.29
CA ASP A 140 12.85 -0.92 -7.25
C ASP A 140 13.52 0.44 -7.43
N GLN A 141 14.36 0.84 -6.49
CA GLN A 141 14.92 2.18 -6.42
C GLN A 141 16.42 2.13 -6.13
N ALA A 142 17.24 2.71 -7.01
CA ALA A 142 18.68 2.76 -6.81
C ALA A 142 19.14 3.86 -5.83
N VAL A 143 18.42 4.99 -5.74
CA VAL A 143 18.87 6.21 -5.05
C VAL A 143 17.84 6.72 -4.06
N HIS A 144 18.22 6.94 -2.79
CA HIS A 144 17.33 7.55 -1.79
C HIS A 144 16.81 8.93 -2.25
N GLY A 145 15.51 9.14 -2.07
CA GLY A 145 14.83 10.40 -2.36
C GLY A 145 14.62 10.69 -3.85
N SER A 146 15.01 9.78 -4.74
CA SER A 146 15.03 10.04 -6.19
C SER A 146 14.56 8.83 -7.00
N GLY A 147 13.86 9.12 -8.11
CA GLY A 147 13.49 8.11 -9.10
C GLY A 147 14.58 7.83 -10.13
N LEU A 148 15.76 8.45 -10.01
CA LEU A 148 16.89 8.19 -10.89
C LEU A 148 17.37 6.74 -10.73
N GLY A 149 17.31 5.97 -11.82
CA GLY A 149 17.76 4.57 -11.83
C GLY A 149 16.83 3.61 -11.10
N GLY A 150 15.52 3.83 -11.14
CA GLY A 150 14.54 2.89 -10.57
C GLY A 150 13.20 2.92 -11.28
N HIS A 151 12.29 2.03 -10.88
CA HIS A 151 10.94 1.94 -11.40
C HIS A 151 9.92 1.55 -10.33
N ARG A 152 8.67 1.94 -10.57
CA ARG A 152 7.51 1.37 -9.89
C ARG A 152 7.33 -0.05 -10.40
N HIS A 153 6.99 -0.97 -9.49
CA HIS A 153 6.87 -2.41 -9.74
C HIS A 153 8.21 -3.06 -10.03
N ASP A 154 8.42 -4.23 -9.47
CA ASP A 154 9.57 -5.07 -9.77
C ASP A 154 9.19 -6.55 -9.62
N PHE A 155 9.80 -7.38 -10.43
CA PHE A 155 9.57 -8.83 -10.47
C PHE A 155 10.92 -9.53 -10.62
N GLU A 156 11.34 -10.18 -9.55
CA GLU A 156 12.57 -10.96 -9.54
C GLU A 156 12.29 -12.45 -9.40
N HIS A 157 13.18 -13.25 -9.95
CA HIS A 157 12.97 -14.69 -10.11
C HIS A 157 14.15 -15.51 -9.59
N VAL A 158 13.81 -16.61 -8.92
CA VAL A 158 14.72 -17.72 -8.62
C VAL A 158 14.17 -18.97 -9.29
N ILE A 159 15.04 -19.72 -9.96
CA ILE A 159 14.65 -20.89 -10.74
C ILE A 159 15.34 -22.13 -10.15
N SER A 160 14.55 -23.10 -9.71
CA SER A 160 15.06 -24.41 -9.27
C SER A 160 15.03 -25.39 -10.45
N TRP A 161 16.20 -25.93 -10.80
CA TRP A 161 16.33 -27.02 -11.78
C TRP A 161 16.44 -28.35 -11.05
N VAL A 162 15.32 -29.06 -11.00
CA VAL A 162 15.18 -30.33 -10.29
C VAL A 162 15.53 -31.49 -11.20
N ASN A 163 16.46 -32.32 -10.77
CA ASN A 163 16.75 -33.60 -11.38
C ASN A 163 15.80 -34.65 -10.81
N GLN A 164 14.96 -35.25 -11.66
CA GLN A 164 13.93 -36.19 -11.21
C GLN A 164 14.51 -37.54 -10.77
N ALA A 165 15.70 -37.91 -11.26
CA ALA A 165 16.34 -39.18 -10.90
C ALA A 165 16.90 -39.14 -9.47
N SER A 166 17.47 -37.99 -9.07
CA SER A 166 17.99 -37.76 -7.71
C SER A 166 16.98 -37.08 -6.78
N ASN A 167 15.86 -36.59 -7.32
CA ASN A 167 14.82 -35.86 -6.61
C ASN A 167 15.38 -34.67 -5.80
N GLN A 168 16.24 -33.86 -6.44
CA GLN A 168 16.87 -32.69 -5.81
C GLN A 168 17.08 -31.55 -6.81
N VAL A 169 17.30 -30.34 -6.28
CA VAL A 169 17.73 -29.17 -7.06
C VAL A 169 19.23 -29.28 -7.36
N ASP A 170 19.58 -29.54 -8.62
CA ASP A 170 20.99 -29.64 -9.06
C ASP A 170 21.56 -28.30 -9.55
N TYR A 171 20.69 -27.38 -9.99
CA TYR A 171 21.08 -26.02 -10.36
C TYR A 171 20.05 -25.01 -9.89
N VAL A 172 20.53 -23.81 -9.60
CA VAL A 172 19.68 -22.65 -9.31
C VAL A 172 20.03 -21.54 -10.26
N SER A 173 19.03 -20.89 -10.85
CA SER A 173 19.24 -19.65 -11.58
C SER A 173 18.60 -18.47 -10.87
N THR A 174 19.17 -17.29 -11.03
CA THR A 174 18.60 -16.02 -10.56
C THR A 174 18.53 -15.04 -11.74
N THR A 175 17.43 -14.30 -11.88
CA THR A 175 17.43 -13.11 -12.73
C THR A 175 18.32 -12.05 -12.08
N GLN A 176 19.12 -11.38 -12.89
CA GLN A 176 20.01 -10.28 -12.49
C GLN A 176 19.86 -9.19 -13.53
N HIS A 177 18.93 -8.28 -13.27
CA HIS A 177 18.50 -7.26 -14.22
C HIS A 177 18.05 -7.91 -15.55
N SER A 178 18.70 -7.58 -16.67
CA SER A 178 18.41 -8.14 -17.99
C SER A 178 19.08 -9.50 -18.28
N THR A 179 19.70 -10.13 -17.29
CA THR A 179 20.45 -11.38 -17.45
C THR A 179 19.96 -12.47 -16.52
N VAL A 180 20.40 -13.70 -16.78
CA VAL A 180 20.17 -14.86 -15.91
C VAL A 180 21.51 -15.51 -15.60
N LYS A 181 21.83 -15.67 -14.31
CA LYS A 181 22.99 -16.47 -13.88
C LYS A 181 22.51 -17.82 -13.38
N THR A 182 23.27 -18.88 -13.66
CA THR A 182 22.97 -20.25 -13.23
C THR A 182 24.14 -20.80 -12.44
N TYR A 183 23.83 -21.41 -11.32
CA TYR A 183 24.75 -21.88 -10.31
C TYR A 183 24.57 -23.39 -10.11
N PRO A 184 25.65 -24.18 -10.09
CA PRO A 184 25.56 -25.58 -9.67
C PRO A 184 25.22 -25.65 -8.17
N ARG A 185 24.53 -26.72 -7.75
CA ARG A 185 24.16 -26.97 -6.35
C ARG A 185 25.32 -26.77 -5.37
N SER A 186 26.55 -27.10 -5.76
CA SER A 186 27.75 -26.94 -4.93
C SER A 186 28.09 -25.50 -4.54
N GLN A 187 27.54 -24.51 -5.23
CA GLN A 187 27.68 -23.08 -4.91
C GLN A 187 26.50 -22.54 -4.10
N VAL A 188 25.42 -23.31 -3.97
CA VAL A 188 24.15 -22.85 -3.40
C VAL A 188 24.02 -23.39 -1.98
N ARG A 189 23.69 -22.49 -1.04
CA ARG A 189 23.30 -22.88 0.32
C ARG A 189 21.83 -23.31 0.33
N PHE A 190 21.48 -24.26 1.18
CA PHE A 190 20.12 -24.77 1.30
C PHE A 190 19.68 -24.77 2.77
N ASP A 191 18.41 -24.43 3.00
CA ASP A 191 17.69 -24.83 4.20
C ASP A 191 16.85 -26.06 3.87
N GLY A 192 17.29 -27.24 4.31
CA GLY A 192 16.74 -28.51 3.83
C GLY A 192 16.84 -28.65 2.31
N SER A 193 15.70 -28.67 1.62
CA SER A 193 15.59 -28.73 0.15
C SER A 193 15.41 -27.36 -0.51
N HIS A 194 15.30 -26.29 0.27
CA HIS A 194 15.01 -24.94 -0.18
C HIS A 194 16.30 -24.19 -0.51
N PRO A 195 16.57 -23.81 -1.78
CA PRO A 195 17.74 -22.99 -2.09
C PRO A 195 17.61 -21.62 -1.44
N LYS A 196 18.69 -21.13 -0.84
CA LYS A 196 18.70 -19.85 -0.15
C LYS A 196 19.04 -18.71 -1.11
N ALA A 197 18.18 -17.70 -1.18
CA ALA A 197 18.36 -16.53 -2.02
C ALA A 197 18.04 -15.24 -1.26
N VAL A 198 18.78 -14.18 -1.54
CA VAL A 198 18.64 -12.89 -0.84
C VAL A 198 18.25 -11.82 -1.85
N TYR A 199 17.16 -11.10 -1.60
CA TYR A 199 16.85 -9.89 -2.37
C TYR A 199 17.82 -8.79 -1.95
N HIS A 200 18.60 -8.32 -2.91
CA HIS A 200 19.82 -7.57 -2.68
C HIS A 200 19.90 -6.37 -3.62
N LYS A 201 20.35 -5.23 -3.10
CA LYS A 201 20.69 -4.07 -3.92
C LYS A 201 22.09 -4.20 -4.54
N ASP A 202 22.17 -4.17 -5.87
CA ASP A 202 23.43 -4.32 -6.62
C ASP A 202 24.29 -3.04 -6.60
N GLY A 203 24.90 -2.76 -5.45
CA GLY A 203 25.75 -1.59 -5.25
C GLY A 203 24.99 -0.28 -5.57
N PRO A 204 25.43 0.52 -6.56
CA PRO A 204 24.74 1.75 -6.96
C PRO A 204 23.52 1.50 -7.87
N SER A 205 23.27 0.27 -8.33
CA SER A 205 22.17 -0.10 -9.21
C SER A 205 20.90 -0.49 -8.43
N THR A 206 19.95 -1.05 -9.17
CA THR A 206 18.70 -1.69 -8.76
C THR A 206 18.91 -3.06 -8.09
N HIS A 207 17.82 -3.73 -7.73
CA HIS A 207 17.87 -4.97 -6.95
C HIS A 207 17.89 -6.22 -7.85
N PHE A 208 18.28 -7.35 -7.26
CA PHE A 208 18.07 -8.68 -7.83
C PHE A 208 18.21 -9.75 -6.72
N PHE A 209 17.91 -11.02 -7.02
CA PHE A 209 18.21 -12.12 -6.11
C PHE A 209 19.66 -12.61 -6.26
N ARG A 210 20.47 -12.48 -5.20
CA ARG A 210 21.78 -13.16 -5.10
C ARG A 210 21.65 -14.49 -4.36
N LEU A 211 22.66 -15.35 -4.47
CA LEU A 211 22.77 -16.50 -3.56
C LEU A 211 23.06 -16.02 -2.13
N ALA A 212 22.50 -16.71 -1.15
CA ALA A 212 22.84 -16.48 0.25
C ALA A 212 24.29 -16.91 0.56
N ASN A 213 24.91 -16.21 1.51
CA ASN A 213 26.23 -16.49 2.08
C ASN A 213 26.11 -16.82 3.58
N GLY A 214 27.24 -16.88 4.29
CA GLY A 214 27.27 -17.28 5.71
C GLY A 214 26.68 -16.26 6.68
N ASN A 215 26.38 -15.04 6.23
CA ASN A 215 25.84 -13.96 7.05
C ASN A 215 24.31 -13.79 6.91
N ASP A 216 23.67 -14.59 6.04
CA ASP A 216 22.25 -14.49 5.70
C ASP A 216 21.46 -15.61 6.42
N GLU A 217 21.58 -15.68 7.75
CA GLU A 217 21.02 -16.75 8.59
C GLU A 217 20.31 -16.17 9.84
N PRO A 218 19.09 -16.61 10.20
CA PRO A 218 18.17 -17.40 9.37
C PRO A 218 17.57 -16.55 8.23
N PRO A 219 17.03 -17.18 7.17
CA PRO A 219 16.12 -16.51 6.24
C PRO A 219 14.94 -15.85 6.96
N GLU A 220 14.48 -14.71 6.44
CA GLU A 220 13.32 -13.94 6.94
C GLU A 220 11.98 -14.46 6.38
#